data_AF-A0A850CFL6-F1
#
_entry.id   AF-A0A850CFL6-F1
#
_cell.length_a   1.000
_cell.length_b   1.000
_cell.length_c   1.000
_cell.angle_alpha   90.00
_cell.angle_beta   90.00
_cell.angle_gamma   90.00
#
_symmetry.space_group_name_H-M   'P 1'
#
loop_
_entity.id
_entity.type
_entity.pdbx_description
1 polymer ?
#
loop_
_entity_poly.entity_id
_entity_poly.type
_entity_poly.pdbx_seq_one_letter_code
_entity_poly.pdbx_strand_id
1 'polypeptide(L)'
;MIEQPYQYRRRELVEPDWTRFPGWAGVTEADWASAQWQRVNCVKNVKQLRAVLGDRLHDSFYEDLESDIAHSATMSMLLPPQMLNTMVPAVEETAPGSWTDAFYADPVRRYMLPVASDRRSDWPSHPFAARDSLHEHDMWAVEGLTHRYPTKVLAELLSTCPQYCGHCTRMDLVGNSTPTVDKRRLSLKPVDRQTAILDYLQAHPGVRDVVVSGGDVANLPWKQLERFL
;
A
#
# COMPACT_ATOMS: atom_id res chain seq x y z
N MET A 1 23.44 30.51 6.45
CA MET A 1 23.07 29.47 5.47
C MET A 1 22.79 28.22 6.27
N ILE A 2 21.58 27.68 6.25
CA ILE A 2 21.30 26.38 6.88
C ILE A 2 21.94 25.35 5.95
N GLU A 3 22.92 24.61 6.46
CA GLU A 3 23.58 23.54 5.72
C GLU A 3 22.53 22.48 5.36
N GLN A 4 22.57 21.97 4.12
CA GLN A 4 21.59 20.99 3.65
C GLN A 4 21.63 19.77 4.59
N PRO A 5 20.57 19.49 5.38
CA PRO A 5 20.60 18.43 6.39
C PRO A 5 20.75 17.02 5.80
N TYR A 6 20.48 16.85 4.50
CA TYR A 6 20.57 15.58 3.81
C TYR A 6 21.67 15.57 2.75
N GLN A 7 22.67 14.70 2.95
CA GLN A 7 23.62 14.38 1.88
C GLN A 7 22.96 13.40 0.90
N TYR A 8 22.57 13.89 -0.27
CA TYR A 8 22.12 13.04 -1.37
C TYR A 8 23.30 12.21 -1.89
N ARG A 9 23.32 10.91 -1.57
CA ARG A 9 24.28 9.96 -2.14
C ARG A 9 23.61 9.21 -3.28
N ARG A 10 24.17 9.32 -4.48
CA ARG A 10 23.77 8.47 -5.60
C ARG A 10 24.51 7.14 -5.47
N ARG A 11 23.75 6.05 -5.37
CA ARG A 11 24.25 4.68 -5.51
C ARG A 11 23.52 4.02 -6.67
N GLU A 12 24.16 3.02 -7.28
CA GLU A 12 23.46 2.14 -8.20
C GLU A 12 22.34 1.42 -7.43
N LEU A 13 21.15 1.39 -8.02
CA LEU A 13 20.02 0.68 -7.44
C LEU A 13 20.07 -0.76 -7.96
N VAL A 14 20.47 -1.67 -7.08
CA VAL A 14 20.51 -3.10 -7.37
C VAL A 14 19.42 -3.76 -6.54
N GLU A 15 18.59 -4.58 -7.18
CA GLU A 15 17.64 -5.43 -6.46
C GLU A 15 18.43 -6.50 -5.69
N PRO A 16 18.19 -6.67 -4.37
CA PRO A 16 18.83 -7.75 -3.63
C PRO A 16 18.47 -9.12 -4.19
N ASP A 17 19.35 -10.11 -4.01
CA ASP A 17 19.01 -11.50 -4.32
C ASP A 17 17.81 -11.96 -3.48
N TRP A 18 16.69 -12.30 -4.13
CA TRP A 18 15.47 -12.73 -3.44
C TRP A 18 15.63 -14.08 -2.73
N THR A 19 16.57 -14.91 -3.18
CA THR A 19 16.81 -16.24 -2.60
C THR A 19 17.44 -16.17 -1.22
N ARG A 20 17.90 -14.98 -0.79
CA ARG A 20 18.34 -14.71 0.59
C ARG A 20 17.24 -14.93 1.63
N PHE A 21 15.97 -14.98 1.22
CA PHE A 21 14.88 -15.33 2.13
C PHE A 21 14.58 -16.83 2.08
N PRO A 22 14.56 -17.54 3.22
CA PRO A 22 14.32 -18.98 3.26
C PRO A 22 13.05 -19.41 2.52
N GLY A 23 11.96 -18.65 2.64
CA GLY A 23 10.70 -18.98 1.94
C GLY A 23 10.73 -18.77 0.43
N TRP A 24 11.77 -18.12 -0.12
CA TRP A 24 11.95 -17.90 -1.55
C TRP A 24 13.25 -18.48 -2.13
N ALA A 25 14.00 -19.26 -1.34
CA ALA A 25 15.25 -19.87 -1.78
C ALA A 25 15.11 -20.76 -3.04
N GLY A 26 13.92 -21.36 -3.25
CA GLY A 26 13.61 -22.19 -4.42
C GLY A 26 12.86 -21.47 -5.55
N VAL A 27 12.63 -20.15 -5.45
CA VAL A 27 11.87 -19.39 -6.46
C VAL A 27 12.76 -19.11 -7.67
N THR A 28 12.28 -19.48 -8.85
CA THR A 28 13.01 -19.26 -10.10
C THR A 28 12.99 -17.79 -10.52
N GLU A 29 13.97 -17.37 -11.34
CA GLU A 29 13.97 -16.02 -11.93
C GLU A 29 12.71 -15.77 -12.79
N ALA A 30 12.22 -16.79 -13.51
CA ALA A 30 11.01 -16.69 -14.32
C ALA A 30 9.76 -16.44 -13.45
N ASP A 31 9.67 -17.09 -12.30
CA ASP A 31 8.62 -16.84 -11.32
C ASP A 31 8.77 -15.44 -10.71
N TRP A 32 9.98 -15.06 -10.31
CA TRP A 32 10.24 -13.75 -9.70
C TRP A 32 9.87 -12.59 -10.63
N ALA A 33 10.21 -12.69 -11.92
CA ALA A 33 9.89 -11.71 -12.95
C ALA A 33 8.39 -11.66 -13.31
N SER A 34 7.59 -12.65 -12.89
CA SER A 34 6.17 -12.71 -13.19
C SER A 34 5.35 -11.83 -12.24
N ALA A 35 4.75 -10.76 -12.76
CA ALA A 35 3.81 -9.92 -12.01
C ALA A 35 2.63 -10.72 -11.42
N GLN A 36 2.20 -11.79 -12.10
CA GLN A 36 1.16 -12.67 -11.59
C GLN A 36 1.63 -13.50 -10.40
N TRP A 37 2.87 -14.00 -10.44
CA TRP A 37 3.46 -14.71 -9.30
C TRP A 37 3.64 -13.76 -8.11
N GLN A 38 4.15 -12.55 -8.34
CA GLN A 38 4.27 -11.50 -7.31
C GLN A 38 2.93 -11.25 -6.61
N ARG A 39 1.85 -11.08 -7.39
CA ARG A 39 0.50 -10.84 -6.85
C ARG A 39 -0.05 -12.01 -6.04
N VAL A 40 0.14 -13.25 -6.48
CA VAL A 40 -0.39 -14.44 -5.79
C VAL A 40 0.38 -14.70 -4.50
N ASN A 41 1.68 -14.40 -4.48
CA ASN A 41 2.58 -14.63 -3.35
C ASN A 41 2.74 -13.42 -2.42
N CYS A 42 1.86 -12.41 -2.50
CA CYS A 42 1.87 -11.32 -1.52
C CYS A 42 1.70 -11.87 -0.10
N VAL A 43 2.53 -11.36 0.82
CA VAL A 43 2.45 -11.62 2.26
C VAL A 43 1.32 -10.78 2.86
N LYS A 44 0.36 -11.45 3.50
CA LYS A 44 -0.90 -10.85 3.98
C LYS A 44 -1.10 -10.94 5.49
N ASN A 45 -0.23 -11.68 6.18
CA ASN A 45 -0.31 -11.89 7.62
C ASN A 45 1.04 -12.31 8.20
N VAL A 46 1.11 -12.28 9.53
CA VAL A 46 2.30 -12.60 10.34
C VAL A 46 2.82 -14.02 10.06
N LYS A 47 1.92 -15.01 9.93
CA LYS A 47 2.31 -16.40 9.62
C LYS A 47 3.04 -16.51 8.28
N GLN A 48 2.53 -15.83 7.24
CA GLN A 48 3.17 -15.80 5.93
C GLN A 48 4.51 -15.05 5.97
N LEU A 49 4.59 -13.97 6.75
CA LEU A 49 5.84 -13.23 6.93
C LEU A 49 6.91 -14.11 7.58
N ARG A 50 6.55 -14.81 8.67
CA ARG A 50 7.41 -15.79 9.34
C ARG A 50 7.90 -16.88 8.37
N ALA A 51 7.02 -17.39 7.52
CA ALA A 51 7.38 -18.41 6.53
C ALA A 51 8.40 -17.91 5.49
N VAL A 52 8.34 -16.63 5.10
CA VAL A 52 9.30 -16.03 4.17
C VAL A 52 10.64 -15.76 4.85
N LEU A 53 10.61 -15.11 6.01
CA LEU A 53 11.81 -14.62 6.69
C LEU A 53 12.55 -15.70 7.49
N GLY A 54 11.89 -16.81 7.84
CA GLY A 54 12.46 -17.85 8.70
C GLY A 54 12.89 -17.28 10.07
N ASP A 55 14.05 -17.68 10.54
CA ASP A 55 14.58 -17.31 11.87
C ASP A 55 15.29 -15.95 11.90
N ARG A 56 15.14 -15.12 10.87
CA ARG A 56 15.84 -13.82 10.74
C ARG A 56 15.38 -12.78 11.74
N LEU A 57 14.09 -12.79 12.10
CA LEU A 57 13.51 -11.84 13.03
C LEU A 57 13.22 -12.52 14.36
N HIS A 58 13.50 -11.82 15.45
CA HIS A 58 13.12 -12.26 16.79
C HIS A 58 11.60 -12.25 16.95
N ASP A 59 11.08 -13.10 17.86
CA ASP A 59 9.64 -13.18 18.15
C ASP A 59 9.03 -11.84 18.58
N SER A 60 9.81 -11.00 19.25
CA SER A 60 9.40 -9.66 19.66
C SER A 60 8.93 -8.78 18.49
N PHE A 61 9.51 -8.93 17.30
CA PHE A 61 9.05 -8.17 16.12
C PHE A 61 7.64 -8.56 15.71
N TYR A 62 7.36 -9.86 15.73
CA TYR A 62 6.06 -10.37 15.32
C TYR A 62 4.98 -10.05 16.35
N GLU A 63 5.30 -10.09 17.64
CA GLU A 63 4.41 -9.62 18.72
C GLU A 63 4.08 -8.13 18.57
N ASP A 64 5.08 -7.31 18.22
CA ASP A 64 4.92 -5.87 17.96
C ASP A 64 4.04 -5.59 16.72
N LEU A 65 4.21 -6.38 15.66
CA LEU A 65 3.36 -6.35 14.47
C LEU A 65 1.92 -6.78 14.76
N GLU A 66 1.73 -7.86 15.51
CA GLU A 66 0.40 -8.34 15.91
C GLU A 66 -0.33 -7.31 16.76
N SER A 67 0.38 -6.66 17.69
CA SER A 67 -0.13 -5.55 18.49
C SER A 67 -0.60 -4.38 17.62
N ASP A 68 0.18 -3.99 16.60
CA ASP A 68 -0.24 -2.94 15.67
C ASP A 68 -1.51 -3.32 14.92
N ILE A 69 -1.55 -4.54 14.35
CA ILE A 69 -2.69 -5.04 13.59
C ILE A 69 -3.97 -5.04 14.43
N ALA A 70 -3.87 -5.44 15.70
CA ALA A 70 -5.00 -5.54 16.61
C ALA A 70 -5.51 -4.17 17.08
N HIS A 71 -4.61 -3.20 17.29
CA HIS A 71 -4.94 -2.00 18.07
C HIS A 71 -4.76 -0.67 17.34
N SER A 72 -4.00 -0.62 16.25
CA SER A 72 -3.57 0.65 15.63
C SER A 72 -3.67 0.68 14.10
N ALA A 73 -3.55 -0.46 13.43
CA ALA A 73 -3.44 -0.51 11.97
C ALA A 73 -4.73 -0.08 11.27
N THR A 74 -4.64 0.94 10.42
CA THR A 74 -5.74 1.41 9.56
C THR A 74 -5.75 0.77 8.17
N MET A 75 -4.67 0.09 7.81
CA MET A 75 -4.49 -0.62 6.54
C MET A 75 -4.21 -2.09 6.82
N SER A 76 -4.87 -2.97 6.06
CA SER A 76 -4.55 -4.40 6.08
C SER A 76 -3.16 -4.66 5.49
N MET A 77 -2.44 -5.65 6.00
CA MET A 77 -1.15 -6.07 5.45
C MET A 77 -1.31 -6.69 4.05
N LEU A 78 -0.55 -6.18 3.08
CA LEU A 78 -0.40 -6.78 1.75
C LEU A 78 0.94 -6.33 1.15
N LEU A 79 1.93 -7.21 1.15
CA LEU A 79 3.28 -6.94 0.67
C LEU A 79 3.66 -7.88 -0.48
N PRO A 80 3.88 -7.38 -1.70
CA PRO A 80 4.45 -8.15 -2.78
C PRO A 80 5.85 -8.67 -2.41
N PRO A 81 6.25 -9.84 -2.92
CA PRO A 81 7.58 -10.38 -2.68
C PRO A 81 8.70 -9.39 -3.00
N GLN A 82 8.63 -8.73 -4.15
CA GLN A 82 9.60 -7.71 -4.56
C GLN A 82 9.72 -6.58 -3.54
N MET A 83 8.60 -6.07 -3.01
CA MET A 83 8.63 -4.98 -2.04
C MET A 83 9.34 -5.40 -0.74
N LEU A 84 9.01 -6.58 -0.21
CA LEU A 84 9.69 -7.14 0.96
C LEU A 84 11.17 -7.44 0.67
N ASN A 85 11.53 -7.83 -0.55
CA ASN A 85 12.92 -8.00 -0.98
C ASN A 85 13.75 -6.72 -0.96
N THR A 86 13.14 -5.55 -1.05
CA THR A 86 13.88 -4.29 -0.93
C THR A 86 14.21 -3.88 0.51
N MET A 87 13.63 -4.54 1.51
CA MET A 87 13.85 -4.23 2.93
C MET A 87 15.15 -4.87 3.43
N VAL A 88 15.98 -4.12 4.15
CA VAL A 88 17.28 -4.56 4.67
C VAL A 88 18.16 -5.12 3.54
N PRO A 89 18.53 -4.30 2.53
CA PRO A 89 19.18 -4.78 1.32
C PRO A 89 20.67 -5.14 1.49
N ALA A 90 21.31 -4.78 2.61
CA ALA A 90 22.77 -4.76 2.74
C ALA A 90 23.31 -5.32 4.08
N VAL A 91 22.51 -6.02 4.87
CA VAL A 91 23.00 -6.63 6.13
C VAL A 91 23.53 -8.03 5.84
N GLU A 92 24.82 -8.22 6.07
CA GLU A 92 25.46 -9.53 6.08
C GLU A 92 25.02 -10.32 7.34
N GLU A 93 24.79 -11.62 7.21
CA GLU A 93 24.27 -12.52 8.26
C GLU A 93 25.21 -12.74 9.46
N THR A 94 26.21 -11.88 9.68
CA THR A 94 27.35 -12.15 10.55
C THR A 94 27.22 -11.60 11.98
N ALA A 95 26.20 -10.79 12.28
CA ALA A 95 25.97 -10.24 13.61
C ALA A 95 24.64 -10.74 14.24
N PRO A 96 24.68 -11.45 15.38
CA PRO A 96 23.47 -11.81 16.14
C PRO A 96 22.65 -10.57 16.50
N GLY A 97 21.32 -10.62 16.34
CA GLY A 97 20.40 -9.50 16.62
C GLY A 97 20.37 -8.39 15.55
N SER A 98 21.38 -8.30 14.67
CA SER A 98 21.50 -7.22 13.68
C SER A 98 20.35 -7.15 12.68
N TRP A 99 19.76 -8.29 12.32
CA TRP A 99 18.70 -8.33 11.31
C TRP A 99 17.39 -7.73 11.81
N THR A 100 17.01 -8.03 13.06
CA THR A 100 15.79 -7.45 13.67
C THR A 100 15.95 -5.94 13.81
N ASP A 101 17.07 -5.47 14.34
CA ASP A 101 17.36 -4.03 14.49
C ASP A 101 17.41 -3.31 13.14
N ALA A 102 18.03 -3.92 12.13
CA ALA A 102 18.06 -3.37 10.78
C ALA A 102 16.68 -3.34 10.12
N PHE A 103 15.84 -4.36 10.34
CA PHE A 103 14.48 -4.40 9.84
C PHE A 103 13.60 -3.33 10.51
N TYR A 104 13.78 -3.10 11.81
CA TYR A 104 13.19 -1.96 12.51
C TYR A 104 13.69 -0.62 11.95
N ALA A 105 14.98 -0.50 11.63
CA ALA A 105 15.54 0.74 11.08
C ALA A 105 15.17 1.00 9.60
N ASP A 106 14.71 -0.02 8.87
CA ASP A 106 14.48 0.08 7.44
C ASP A 106 13.31 1.03 7.10
N PRO A 107 13.53 2.05 6.26
CA PRO A 107 12.49 3.04 5.94
C PRO A 107 11.43 2.51 4.98
N VAL A 108 11.70 1.50 4.15
CA VAL A 108 10.68 0.90 3.29
C VAL A 108 9.72 0.08 4.14
N ARG A 109 10.27 -0.72 5.06
CA ARG A 109 9.54 -1.45 6.11
C ARG A 109 8.70 -0.48 6.95
N ARG A 110 9.30 0.66 7.35
CA ARG A 110 8.67 1.96 7.65
C ARG A 110 7.25 2.16 7.13
N TYR A 111 7.22 2.31 5.83
CA TYR A 111 6.09 2.80 5.07
C TYR A 111 5.10 1.69 4.70
N MET A 112 5.59 0.46 4.61
CA MET A 112 4.85 -0.68 4.06
C MET A 112 4.38 -1.67 5.14
N LEU A 113 5.11 -1.78 6.24
CA LEU A 113 4.85 -2.69 7.37
C LEU A 113 5.10 -1.99 8.72
N PRO A 114 4.24 -1.04 9.12
CA PRO A 114 4.32 -0.43 10.44
C PRO A 114 4.09 -1.47 11.54
N VAL A 115 4.75 -1.28 12.68
CA VAL A 115 4.54 -2.04 13.92
C VAL A 115 4.21 -1.09 15.08
N ALA A 116 3.80 -1.61 16.24
CA ALA A 116 3.24 -0.75 17.29
C ALA A 116 4.28 0.23 17.83
N SER A 117 5.56 -0.19 17.91
CA SER A 117 6.67 0.68 18.29
C SER A 117 6.99 1.81 17.30
N ASP A 118 6.52 1.75 16.04
CA ASP A 118 6.63 2.87 15.10
C ASP A 118 5.66 4.02 15.43
N ARG A 119 4.59 3.73 16.19
CA ARG A 119 3.50 4.68 16.48
C ARG A 119 3.95 5.66 17.57
N ARG A 120 4.10 6.93 17.19
CA ARG A 120 4.42 8.02 18.13
C ARG A 120 3.20 8.32 19.01
N SER A 121 3.26 7.92 20.29
CA SER A 121 2.22 8.21 21.28
C SER A 121 2.33 9.61 21.88
N ASP A 122 3.49 10.25 21.74
CA ASP A 122 3.77 11.60 22.22
C ASP A 122 3.40 12.70 21.21
N TRP A 123 3.15 12.33 19.95
CA TRP A 123 2.68 13.23 18.89
C TRP A 123 1.37 12.68 18.30
N PRO A 124 0.22 12.92 18.95
CA PRO A 124 -1.05 12.44 18.45
C PRO A 124 -1.41 13.11 17.12
N SER A 125 -2.33 12.49 16.38
CA SER A 125 -2.95 13.13 15.23
C SER A 125 -3.63 14.44 15.63
N HIS A 126 -3.65 15.41 14.72
CA HIS A 126 -4.32 16.69 14.95
C HIS A 126 -5.79 16.48 15.35
N PRO A 127 -6.39 17.27 16.26
CA PRO A 127 -7.79 17.09 16.68
C PRO A 127 -8.83 17.16 15.55
N PHE A 128 -8.49 17.80 14.43
CA PHE A 128 -9.33 17.86 13.22
C PHE A 128 -8.91 16.86 12.12
N ALA A 129 -7.97 15.95 12.41
CA ALA A 129 -7.64 14.89 11.47
C ALA A 129 -8.87 13.97 11.32
N ALA A 130 -9.37 13.89 10.09
CA ALA A 130 -10.39 12.93 9.69
C ALA A 130 -9.74 11.92 8.74
N ARG A 131 -10.32 10.72 8.66
CA ARG A 131 -9.79 9.70 7.76
C ARG A 131 -10.03 10.07 6.29
N ASP A 132 -11.25 10.49 5.94
CA ASP A 132 -11.55 11.22 4.69
C ASP A 132 -11.25 12.71 4.86
N SER A 133 -9.98 13.04 5.13
CA SER A 133 -9.52 14.41 5.32
C SER A 133 -9.74 15.32 4.12
N LEU A 134 -9.95 14.74 2.95
CA LEU A 134 -10.19 15.44 1.71
C LEU A 134 -11.68 15.53 1.37
N HIS A 135 -12.59 14.93 2.14
CA HIS A 135 -14.03 14.86 1.83
C HIS A 135 -14.32 14.28 0.43
N GLU A 136 -13.47 13.36 -0.06
CA GLU A 136 -13.60 12.80 -1.42
C GLU A 136 -14.97 12.13 -1.61
N HIS A 137 -15.48 11.47 -0.56
CA HIS A 137 -16.78 10.80 -0.58
C HIS A 137 -17.96 11.78 -0.60
N ASP A 138 -17.93 12.84 0.21
CA ASP A 138 -18.99 13.85 0.28
C ASP A 138 -19.14 14.59 -1.07
N MET A 139 -18.08 14.59 -1.89
CA MET A 139 -18.00 15.19 -3.21
C MET A 139 -18.24 14.21 -4.37
N TRP A 140 -18.70 12.98 -4.09
CA TRP A 140 -19.10 12.04 -5.13
C TRP A 140 -20.36 12.53 -5.86
N ALA A 141 -20.21 12.86 -7.15
CA ALA A 141 -21.34 13.18 -8.01
C ALA A 141 -22.14 11.93 -8.42
N VAL A 142 -21.41 10.82 -8.58
CA VAL A 142 -21.88 9.44 -8.59
C VAL A 142 -20.86 8.60 -7.81
N GLU A 143 -21.20 7.37 -7.40
CA GLU A 143 -20.28 6.53 -6.63
C GLU A 143 -18.92 6.40 -7.34
N GLY A 144 -17.83 6.75 -6.64
CA GLY A 144 -16.47 6.69 -7.18
C GLY A 144 -16.13 7.79 -8.19
N LEU A 145 -16.92 8.86 -8.31
CA LEU A 145 -16.56 10.04 -9.10
C LEU A 145 -16.60 11.31 -8.25
N THR A 146 -15.45 11.68 -7.71
CA THR A 146 -15.30 12.95 -6.97
C THR A 146 -15.22 14.11 -7.97
N HIS A 147 -16.17 15.05 -7.90
CA HIS A 147 -16.16 16.27 -8.70
C HIS A 147 -16.00 17.50 -7.79
N ARG A 148 -14.74 17.78 -7.41
CA ARG A 148 -14.39 18.93 -6.56
C ARG A 148 -14.16 20.21 -7.34
N TYR A 149 -13.52 20.10 -8.51
CA TYR A 149 -13.02 21.26 -9.26
C TYR A 149 -13.86 21.50 -10.50
N PRO A 150 -14.11 22.75 -10.92
CA PRO A 150 -15.06 23.07 -12.00
C PRO A 150 -14.84 22.35 -13.34
N THR A 151 -13.62 21.86 -13.60
CA THR A 151 -13.25 21.24 -14.88
C THR A 151 -12.49 19.92 -14.72
N LYS A 152 -12.37 19.40 -13.49
CA LYS A 152 -11.56 18.20 -13.20
C LYS A 152 -12.29 17.27 -12.24
N VAL A 153 -12.16 15.98 -12.51
CA VAL A 153 -12.75 14.93 -11.69
C VAL A 153 -11.75 13.82 -11.40
N LEU A 154 -12.00 13.08 -10.34
CA LEU A 154 -11.28 11.87 -9.96
C LEU A 154 -12.23 10.67 -10.06
N ALA A 155 -11.92 9.73 -10.94
CA ALA A 155 -12.65 8.48 -11.13
C ALA A 155 -11.96 7.32 -10.40
N GLU A 156 -12.53 6.90 -9.28
CA GLU A 156 -12.07 5.78 -8.44
C GLU A 156 -12.68 4.46 -8.93
N LEU A 157 -12.01 3.81 -9.89
CA LEU A 157 -12.57 2.62 -10.54
C LEU A 157 -12.51 1.36 -9.69
N LEU A 158 -11.60 1.31 -8.73
CA LEU A 158 -11.37 0.16 -7.85
C LEU A 158 -10.85 0.60 -6.48
N SER A 159 -11.07 -0.22 -5.47
CA SER A 159 -10.63 0.02 -4.09
C SER A 159 -9.46 -0.88 -3.66
N THR A 160 -8.67 -1.39 -4.61
CA THR A 160 -7.56 -2.33 -4.31
C THR A 160 -6.26 -1.91 -4.98
N CYS A 161 -5.16 -2.26 -4.33
CA CYS A 161 -3.79 -2.05 -4.80
C CYS A 161 -3.05 -3.40 -4.79
N PRO A 162 -1.95 -3.58 -5.55
CA PRO A 162 -1.12 -4.78 -5.45
C PRO A 162 -0.41 -4.86 -4.09
N GLN A 163 -0.30 -3.73 -3.39
CA GLN A 163 0.30 -3.58 -2.07
C GLN A 163 -0.45 -2.53 -1.26
N TYR A 164 -0.44 -2.62 0.06
CA TYR A 164 -1.04 -1.61 0.92
C TYR A 164 0.01 -0.84 1.70
N CYS A 165 0.09 0.46 1.41
CA CYS A 165 0.93 1.40 2.12
C CYS A 165 0.33 1.74 3.49
N GLY A 166 1.13 1.74 4.55
CA GLY A 166 0.72 2.16 5.90
C GLY A 166 0.35 3.65 6.03
N HIS A 167 0.60 4.43 4.97
CA HIS A 167 0.36 5.86 4.85
C HIS A 167 -0.63 6.20 3.72
N CYS A 168 -1.46 5.24 3.29
CA CYS A 168 -2.44 5.45 2.22
C CYS A 168 -3.41 6.58 2.58
N THR A 169 -3.45 7.65 1.78
CA THR A 169 -4.37 8.79 2.00
C THR A 169 -5.83 8.42 1.77
N ARG A 170 -6.09 7.35 1.02
CA ARG A 170 -7.43 6.79 0.76
C ARG A 170 -7.70 5.54 1.59
N MET A 171 -7.10 5.44 2.78
CA MET A 171 -7.26 4.27 3.64
C MET A 171 -8.72 3.96 4.01
N ASP A 172 -9.62 4.96 3.95
CA ASP A 172 -11.06 4.78 4.19
C ASP A 172 -11.79 3.99 3.10
N LEU A 173 -11.25 3.93 1.88
CA LEU A 173 -11.84 3.20 0.76
C LEU A 173 -10.97 2.01 0.36
N VAL A 174 -9.64 2.19 0.32
CA VAL A 174 -8.71 1.24 -0.26
C VAL A 174 -8.39 0.11 0.73
N GLY A 175 -8.50 -1.13 0.25
CA GLY A 175 -8.14 -2.35 0.96
C GLY A 175 -9.23 -2.90 1.87
N ASN A 176 -8.88 -3.91 2.66
CA ASN A 176 -9.83 -4.56 3.57
C ASN A 176 -9.97 -3.77 4.88
N SER A 177 -11.14 -3.86 5.51
CA SER A 177 -11.36 -3.41 6.89
C SER A 177 -10.34 -4.08 7.83
N THR A 178 -9.90 -3.35 8.84
CA THR A 178 -9.02 -3.83 9.92
C THR A 178 -9.84 -3.95 11.21
N PRO A 179 -9.31 -4.54 12.30
CA PRO A 179 -10.00 -4.56 13.59
C PRO A 179 -10.38 -3.17 14.13
N THR A 180 -9.65 -2.13 13.72
CA THR A 180 -9.82 -0.75 14.23
C THR A 180 -10.57 0.17 13.27
N VAL A 181 -10.71 -0.22 12.00
CA VAL A 181 -11.31 0.60 10.94
C VAL A 181 -12.19 -0.27 10.06
N ASP A 182 -13.50 0.03 10.06
CA ASP A 182 -14.38 -0.43 9.00
C ASP A 182 -14.29 0.52 7.80
N LYS A 183 -13.97 -0.03 6.63
CA LYS A 183 -13.74 0.74 5.41
C LYS A 183 -15.00 0.82 4.56
N ARG A 184 -15.15 1.96 3.90
CA ARG A 184 -16.16 2.17 2.87
C ARG A 184 -15.95 1.19 1.73
N ARG A 185 -17.04 0.84 1.06
CA ARG A 185 -17.03 -0.04 -0.10
C ARG A 185 -17.75 0.63 -1.24
N LEU A 186 -17.26 0.38 -2.45
CA LEU A 186 -18.00 0.67 -3.66
C LEU A 186 -19.15 -0.35 -3.74
N SER A 187 -20.38 0.13 -3.56
CA SER A 187 -21.58 -0.67 -3.43
C SER A 187 -22.15 -1.09 -4.79
N LEU A 188 -21.97 -0.27 -5.82
CA LEU A 188 -22.37 -0.58 -7.18
C LEU A 188 -21.47 -1.66 -7.78
N LYS A 189 -22.05 -2.48 -8.66
CA LYS A 189 -21.26 -3.38 -9.50
C LYS A 189 -20.31 -2.54 -10.37
N PRO A 190 -19.09 -3.02 -10.65
CA PRO A 190 -18.10 -2.25 -11.40
C PRO A 190 -18.62 -1.69 -12.73
N VAL A 191 -19.40 -2.47 -13.49
CA VAL A 191 -19.96 -2.04 -14.79
C VAL A 191 -21.01 -0.95 -14.62
N ASP A 192 -21.87 -1.08 -13.62
CA ASP A 192 -22.94 -0.10 -13.34
C ASP A 192 -22.33 1.22 -12.88
N ARG A 193 -21.30 1.16 -12.02
CA ARG A 193 -20.53 2.33 -11.59
C ARG A 193 -19.86 3.02 -12.76
N GLN A 194 -19.12 2.28 -13.59
CA GLN A 194 -18.46 2.86 -14.78
C GLN A 194 -19.46 3.53 -15.72
N THR A 195 -20.61 2.91 -15.94
CA THR A 195 -21.67 3.48 -16.78
C THR A 195 -22.17 4.80 -16.19
N ALA A 196 -22.49 4.83 -14.89
CA ALA A 196 -22.93 6.06 -14.21
C ALA A 196 -21.87 7.17 -14.27
N ILE A 197 -20.58 6.83 -14.17
CA ILE A 197 -19.48 7.77 -14.33
C ILE A 197 -19.47 8.35 -15.74
N LEU A 198 -19.51 7.51 -16.78
CA LEU A 198 -19.50 7.96 -18.16
C LEU A 198 -20.72 8.80 -18.52
N ASP A 199 -21.91 8.41 -18.06
CA ASP A 199 -23.15 9.17 -18.23
C ASP A 199 -23.02 10.56 -17.60
N TYR A 200 -22.44 10.65 -16.39
CA TYR A 200 -22.17 11.92 -15.74
C TYR A 200 -21.21 12.78 -16.58
N LEU A 201 -20.11 12.22 -17.06
CA LEU A 201 -19.13 12.96 -17.87
C LEU A 201 -19.74 13.47 -19.19
N GLN A 202 -20.57 12.67 -19.87
CA GLN A 202 -21.26 13.06 -21.10
C GLN A 202 -22.24 14.21 -20.85
N ALA A 203 -22.93 14.21 -19.70
CA ALA A 203 -23.84 15.29 -19.31
C ALA A 203 -23.13 16.58 -18.86
N HIS A 204 -21.82 16.53 -18.58
CA HIS A 204 -21.03 17.64 -18.04
C HIS A 204 -19.84 18.00 -18.95
N PRO A 205 -20.07 18.60 -20.12
CA PRO A 205 -19.02 18.92 -21.10
C PRO A 205 -17.98 19.95 -20.62
N GLY A 206 -18.19 20.58 -19.46
CA GLY A 206 -17.20 21.45 -18.82
C GLY A 206 -16.04 20.67 -18.17
N VAL A 207 -16.20 19.38 -17.90
CA VAL A 207 -15.12 18.51 -17.43
C VAL A 207 -14.15 18.23 -18.58
N ARG A 208 -12.88 18.59 -18.40
CA ARG A 208 -11.83 18.46 -19.43
C ARG A 208 -10.67 17.57 -19.03
N ASP A 209 -10.66 17.12 -17.78
CA ASP A 209 -9.57 16.35 -17.19
C ASP A 209 -10.16 15.32 -16.21
N VAL A 210 -9.91 14.05 -16.48
CA VAL A 210 -10.42 12.91 -15.73
C VAL A 210 -9.22 12.12 -15.23
N VAL A 211 -8.96 12.20 -13.93
CA VAL A 211 -7.93 11.38 -13.28
C VAL A 211 -8.53 10.01 -12.99
N VAL A 212 -8.07 9.00 -13.71
CA VAL A 212 -8.44 7.59 -13.43
C VAL A 212 -7.54 7.07 -12.31
N SER A 213 -8.15 6.64 -11.21
CA SER A 213 -7.47 6.25 -9.99
C SER A 213 -8.34 5.26 -9.18
N GLY A 214 -8.30 5.36 -7.85
CA GLY A 214 -8.90 4.46 -6.88
C GLY A 214 -7.84 4.01 -5.89
N GLY A 215 -7.61 2.71 -5.82
CA GLY A 215 -6.35 2.15 -5.32
C GLY A 215 -5.23 2.34 -6.34
N ASP A 216 -4.88 1.27 -7.04
CA ASP A 216 -3.86 1.29 -8.09
C ASP A 216 -4.46 0.86 -9.43
N VAL A 217 -4.41 1.74 -10.43
CA VAL A 217 -4.97 1.48 -11.77
C VAL A 217 -4.29 0.28 -12.44
N ALA A 218 -3.02 0.01 -12.15
CA ALA A 218 -2.32 -1.15 -12.68
C ALA A 218 -2.86 -2.49 -12.14
N ASN A 219 -3.65 -2.47 -11.07
CA ASN A 219 -4.35 -3.65 -10.57
C ASN A 219 -5.69 -3.92 -11.28
N LEU A 220 -6.17 -2.98 -12.10
CA LEU A 220 -7.36 -3.17 -12.92
C LEU A 220 -6.99 -4.02 -14.16
N PRO A 221 -7.77 -5.06 -14.52
CA PRO A 221 -7.55 -5.77 -15.77
C PRO A 221 -7.60 -4.79 -16.95
N TRP A 222 -6.57 -4.78 -17.80
CA TRP A 222 -6.40 -3.75 -18.84
C TRP A 222 -7.62 -3.60 -19.76
N LYS A 223 -8.34 -4.69 -20.07
CA LYS A 223 -9.58 -4.65 -20.86
C LYS A 223 -10.70 -3.83 -20.20
N GLN A 224 -10.74 -3.78 -18.88
CA GLN A 224 -11.70 -2.96 -18.13
C GLN A 224 -11.29 -1.49 -18.12
N LEU A 225 -9.98 -1.20 -18.10
CA LEU A 225 -9.48 0.16 -18.27
C LEU A 225 -9.76 0.68 -19.68
N GLU A 226 -9.44 -0.12 -20.71
CA GLU A 226 -9.68 0.22 -22.12
C GLU A 226 -11.16 0.48 -22.40
N ARG A 227 -12.08 -0.28 -21.79
CA ARG A 227 -13.53 -0.05 -21.93
C ARG A 227 -14.00 1.26 -21.31
N PHE A 228 -13.29 1.77 -20.30
CA PHE A 228 -13.64 3.01 -19.62
C PHE A 228 -13.10 4.26 -20.33
N LEU A 229 -11.98 4.13 -21.05
CA LEU A 229 -11.36 5.19 -21.83
C LEU A 229 -12.09 5.41 -23.16
#